data_AF-A0A2R8AP59-F1
#
_entry.id   AF-A0A2R8AP59-F1
#
_cell.length_a   1.000
_cell.length_b   1.000
_cell.length_c   1.000
_cell.angle_alpha   90.00
_cell.angle_beta   90.00
_cell.angle_gamma   90.00
#
_symmetry.space_group_name_H-M   'P 1'
#
loop_
_entity.id
_entity.type
_entity.pdbx_description
1 polymer ?
#
loop_
_entity_poly.entity_id
_entity_poly.type
_entity_poly.pdbx_seq_one_letter_code
_entity_poly.pdbx_strand_id
1 'polypeptide(L)'
;MAERDNRREGGRGRRDREEAAPEFADRLVAINRVSKTVKGGKRFGFAALVVVGDQKGRVGFGKGKAKEVPEAIRKATEQAKRKMMRVPLKEGRTLHHDIEGRHGAGRVVMRTAPTGTGIIAGGPMRAVFEMLGVQDVVAKSIGSQNPYNMIRATLDGLGKEASPRSVAQRRGKKVADILPKRDDAPVSEEA
;
A
#
# COMPACT_ATOMS: atom_id res chain seq x y z
N MET A 1 -59.30 -14.53 -22.14
CA MET A 1 -58.45 -13.72 -23.05
C MET A 1 -57.70 -12.70 -22.21
N ALA A 2 -56.36 -12.81 -22.18
CA ALA A 2 -55.32 -11.84 -21.74
C ALA A 2 -55.58 -11.06 -20.42
N GLU A 3 -54.98 -11.36 -19.27
CA GLU A 3 -53.54 -11.39 -18.92
C GLU A 3 -52.80 -10.05 -19.13
N ARG A 4 -52.21 -9.56 -18.02
CA ARG A 4 -51.11 -8.59 -17.86
C ARG A 4 -51.49 -7.14 -17.53
N ASP A 5 -51.60 -6.89 -16.22
CA ASP A 5 -51.03 -5.66 -15.66
C ASP A 5 -50.21 -5.99 -14.40
N ASN A 6 -48.88 -6.07 -14.57
CA ASN A 6 -47.93 -6.26 -13.48
C ASN A 6 -46.63 -5.56 -13.87
N ARG A 7 -46.65 -4.22 -13.89
CA ARG A 7 -45.46 -3.41 -14.18
C ARG A 7 -44.85 -2.90 -12.88
N ARG A 8 -44.00 -3.79 -12.33
CA ARG A 8 -42.99 -3.59 -11.28
C ARG A 8 -42.44 -2.14 -11.21
N GLU A 9 -42.84 -1.39 -10.20
CA GLU A 9 -42.03 -0.30 -9.65
C GLU A 9 -40.99 -0.92 -8.72
N GLY A 10 -39.82 -1.21 -9.28
CA GLY A 10 -38.71 -1.77 -8.52
C GLY A 10 -37.41 -1.45 -9.24
N GLY A 11 -36.83 -0.29 -8.97
CA GLY A 11 -35.51 -0.01 -9.51
C GLY A 11 -35.03 1.41 -9.36
N ARG A 12 -34.46 1.72 -8.18
CA ARG A 12 -33.06 2.14 -8.00
C ARG A 12 -32.93 2.91 -6.68
N GLY A 13 -33.10 2.16 -5.58
CA GLY A 13 -32.34 2.42 -4.36
C GLY A 13 -30.86 2.20 -4.67
N ARG A 14 -30.25 3.13 -5.40
CA ARG A 14 -28.80 3.28 -5.48
C ARG A 14 -28.44 3.70 -4.07
N ARG A 15 -28.14 2.70 -3.24
CA ARG A 15 -27.54 2.84 -1.93
C ARG A 15 -26.44 3.89 -2.10
N ASP A 16 -26.75 5.11 -1.69
CA ASP A 16 -25.83 6.03 -1.10
C ASP A 16 -25.22 5.25 0.05
N ARG A 17 -24.21 4.43 -0.29
CA ARG A 17 -23.36 3.77 0.67
C ARG A 17 -22.51 4.90 1.22
N GLU A 18 -23.15 5.60 2.14
CA GLU A 18 -22.59 6.30 3.29
C GLU A 18 -21.13 6.67 3.12
N GLU A 19 -20.92 7.97 3.07
CA GLU A 19 -19.74 8.75 3.45
C GLU A 19 -19.18 8.39 4.85
N ALA A 20 -19.05 7.11 5.19
CA ALA A 20 -18.25 6.60 6.29
C ALA A 20 -16.98 5.98 5.67
N ALA A 21 -15.81 6.59 5.67
CA ALA A 21 -15.29 7.74 6.42
C ALA A 21 -13.98 8.18 5.73
N PRO A 22 -13.42 9.37 5.99
CA PRO A 22 -12.01 9.59 5.77
C PRO A 22 -11.25 9.36 7.08
N GLU A 23 -11.15 8.10 7.50
CA GLU A 23 -10.04 7.66 8.37
C GLU A 23 -8.79 7.30 7.53
N PHE A 24 -8.77 7.74 6.26
CA PHE A 24 -7.65 7.57 5.36
C PHE A 24 -6.72 8.76 5.49
N ALA A 25 -5.52 8.50 6.01
CA ALA A 25 -4.42 9.46 5.98
C ALA A 25 -3.77 9.44 4.60
N ASP A 26 -3.35 10.61 4.12
CA ASP A 26 -2.58 10.75 2.89
C ASP A 26 -1.20 11.34 3.17
N ARG A 27 -0.20 10.84 2.42
CA ARG A 27 1.18 11.29 2.48
C ARG A 27 1.66 11.64 1.08
N LEU A 28 2.08 12.89 0.92
CA LEU A 28 2.72 13.36 -0.30
C LEU A 28 4.17 12.85 -0.33
N VAL A 29 4.55 12.16 -1.40
CA VAL A 29 5.91 11.63 -1.56
C VAL A 29 6.76 12.53 -2.45
N ALA A 30 6.24 12.93 -3.61
CA ALA A 30 6.97 13.73 -4.56
C ALA A 30 6.03 14.62 -5.40
N ILE A 31 6.49 15.83 -5.70
CA ILE A 31 5.88 16.74 -6.65
C ILE A 31 6.92 17.07 -7.72
N ASN A 32 6.57 16.81 -8.97
CA ASN A 32 7.41 17.09 -10.12
C ASN A 32 6.73 18.13 -11.01
N ARG A 33 7.46 19.20 -11.36
CA ARG A 33 7.04 20.09 -12.45
C ARG A 33 7.50 19.50 -13.78
N VAL A 34 6.54 19.09 -14.60
CA VAL A 34 6.78 18.50 -15.93
C VAL A 34 6.39 19.49 -17.03
N SER A 35 7.01 19.41 -18.21
CA SER A 35 6.71 20.31 -19.32
C SER A 35 6.51 19.57 -20.64
N LYS A 36 5.61 20.08 -21.49
CA LYS A 36 5.42 19.65 -22.89
C LYS A 36 5.77 20.83 -23.79
N THR A 37 6.72 20.64 -24.71
CA THR A 37 7.09 21.64 -25.72
C THR A 37 6.02 21.71 -26.81
N VAL A 38 5.65 22.92 -27.20
CA VAL A 38 4.70 23.25 -28.29
C VAL A 38 5.27 24.39 -29.14
N LYS A 39 4.69 24.66 -30.31
CA LYS A 39 5.16 25.70 -31.25
C LYS A 39 5.34 27.09 -30.65
N GLY A 40 4.57 27.43 -29.60
CA GLY A 40 4.61 28.73 -28.91
C GLY A 40 5.27 28.70 -27.52
N GLY A 41 6.03 27.66 -27.15
CA GLY A 41 6.75 27.59 -25.88
C GLY A 41 6.58 26.27 -25.13
N LYS A 42 6.65 26.31 -23.79
CA LYS A 42 6.52 25.11 -22.93
C LYS A 42 5.26 25.19 -22.09
N ARG A 43 4.37 24.20 -22.25
CA ARG A 43 3.23 24.02 -21.35
C ARG A 43 3.67 23.25 -20.12
N PHE A 44 3.63 23.91 -18.96
CA PHE A 44 3.93 23.27 -17.68
C PHE A 44 2.72 22.53 -17.12
N GLY A 45 2.99 21.50 -16.34
CA GLY A 45 2.01 20.84 -15.47
C GLY A 45 2.72 20.25 -14.26
N PHE A 46 1.97 19.95 -13.22
CA PHE A 46 2.48 19.34 -12.01
C PHE A 46 2.03 17.89 -11.94
N ALA A 47 2.97 17.01 -11.61
CA ALA A 47 2.71 15.60 -11.33
C ALA A 47 2.94 15.36 -9.83
N ALA A 48 1.92 14.83 -9.16
CA ALA A 48 1.98 14.47 -7.74
C ALA A 48 1.94 12.95 -7.58
N LEU A 49 2.75 12.44 -6.65
CA LEU A 49 2.75 11.06 -6.19
C LEU A 49 2.33 11.05 -4.73
N VAL A 50 1.21 10.38 -4.45
CA VAL A 50 0.57 10.33 -3.13
C VAL A 50 0.37 8.89 -2.72
N VAL A 51 0.59 8.61 -1.44
CA VAL A 51 0.27 7.35 -0.79
C VAL A 51 -0.89 7.60 0.16
N VAL A 52 -1.84 6.69 0.20
CA VAL A 52 -3.03 6.77 1.06
C VAL A 52 -3.15 5.46 1.82
N GLY A 53 -3.50 5.52 3.10
CA GLY A 53 -3.72 4.34 3.92
C GLY A 53 -4.55 4.63 5.15
N ASP A 54 -5.03 3.58 5.79
CA ASP A 54 -5.90 3.66 6.96
C ASP A 54 -5.18 3.33 8.28
N GLN A 55 -3.85 3.14 8.23
CA GLN A 55 -3.03 2.69 9.36
C GLN A 55 -3.50 1.37 10.01
N LYS A 56 -4.43 0.66 9.38
CA LYS A 56 -5.04 -0.60 9.85
C LYS A 56 -4.72 -1.75 8.88
N GLY A 57 -3.61 -1.64 8.15
CA GLY A 57 -3.14 -2.64 7.20
C GLY A 57 -3.71 -2.51 5.79
N ARG A 58 -4.32 -1.37 5.41
CA ARG A 58 -4.62 -1.05 4.00
C ARG A 58 -3.79 0.13 3.51
N VAL A 59 -3.20 -0.02 2.33
CA VAL A 59 -2.41 1.03 1.68
C VAL A 59 -2.64 1.03 0.17
N GLY A 60 -2.59 2.21 -0.42
CA GLY A 60 -2.68 2.43 -1.86
C GLY A 60 -1.82 3.61 -2.27
N PHE A 61 -1.50 3.69 -3.55
CA PHE A 61 -0.79 4.84 -4.10
C PHE A 61 -1.48 5.33 -5.38
N GLY A 62 -1.29 6.61 -5.66
CA GLY A 62 -1.85 7.25 -6.82
C GLY A 62 -0.89 8.27 -7.41
N LYS A 63 -1.00 8.45 -8.72
CA LYS A 63 -0.34 9.54 -9.43
C LYS A 63 -1.39 10.45 -10.05
N GLY A 64 -1.19 11.74 -9.93
CA GLY A 64 -2.06 12.75 -10.51
C GLY A 64 -1.24 13.73 -11.34
N LYS A 65 -1.81 14.22 -12.43
CA LYS A 65 -1.22 15.33 -13.20
C LYS A 65 -2.28 16.37 -13.49
N ALA A 66 -1.97 17.63 -13.23
CA ALA A 66 -2.85 18.76 -13.50
C ALA A 66 -2.04 20.02 -13.84
N LYS A 67 -2.74 21.12 -14.13
CA LYS A 67 -2.12 22.44 -14.35
C LYS A 67 -1.68 23.07 -13.04
N GLU A 68 -2.40 22.78 -11.95
CA GLU A 68 -2.13 23.29 -10.61
C GLU A 68 -1.79 22.14 -9.65
N VAL A 69 -1.07 22.45 -8.57
CA VAL A 69 -0.63 21.46 -7.57
C VAL A 69 -1.80 20.86 -6.79
N PRO A 70 -2.76 21.64 -6.24
CA PRO A 70 -3.86 21.07 -5.44
C PRO A 70 -4.73 20.10 -6.26
N GLU A 71 -5.00 20.44 -7.51
CA GLU A 71 -5.78 19.59 -8.42
C GLU A 71 -5.03 18.28 -8.75
N ALA A 72 -3.70 18.33 -8.89
CA ALA A 72 -2.88 17.14 -9.10
C ALA A 72 -2.91 16.20 -7.89
N ILE A 73 -2.85 16.76 -6.67
CA ILE A 73 -2.93 15.99 -5.41
C ILE A 73 -4.30 15.33 -5.31
N ARG A 74 -5.40 16.07 -5.50
CA ARG A 74 -6.76 15.52 -5.45
C ARG A 74 -6.93 14.32 -6.40
N LYS A 75 -6.49 14.46 -7.66
CA LYS A 75 -6.51 13.37 -8.65
C LYS A 75 -5.68 12.16 -8.21
N ALA A 76 -4.52 12.38 -7.60
CA ALA A 76 -3.68 11.31 -7.06
C ALA A 76 -4.38 10.59 -5.90
N THR A 77 -4.95 11.32 -4.94
CA THR A 77 -5.65 10.77 -3.77
C THR A 77 -6.87 9.96 -4.18
N GLU A 78 -7.68 10.45 -5.12
CA GLU A 78 -8.83 9.69 -5.65
C GLU A 78 -8.40 8.40 -6.35
N GLN A 79 -7.30 8.43 -7.12
CA GLN A 79 -6.76 7.23 -7.74
C GLN A 79 -6.23 6.23 -6.70
N ALA A 80 -5.56 6.71 -5.65
CA ALA A 80 -5.00 5.86 -4.59
C ALA A 80 -6.09 5.11 -3.82
N LYS A 81 -7.18 5.81 -3.46
CA LYS A 81 -8.34 5.23 -2.77
C LYS A 81 -8.98 4.07 -3.54
N ARG A 82 -8.97 4.13 -4.87
CA ARG A 82 -9.50 3.04 -5.74
C ARG A 82 -8.59 1.81 -5.79
N LYS A 83 -7.30 1.95 -5.45
CA LYS A 83 -6.27 0.91 -5.58
C LYS A 83 -5.70 0.50 -4.23
N MET A 84 -6.54 0.45 -3.21
CA MET A 84 -6.10 -0.01 -1.90
C MET A 84 -5.87 -1.52 -1.89
N MET A 85 -4.74 -1.92 -1.32
CA MET A 85 -4.35 -3.29 -1.06
C MET A 85 -4.39 -3.53 0.44
N ARG A 86 -4.90 -4.70 0.85
CA ARG A 86 -4.83 -5.16 2.24
C ARG A 86 -3.59 -6.02 2.42
N VAL A 87 -2.78 -5.71 3.42
CA VAL A 87 -1.57 -6.45 3.78
C VAL A 87 -1.82 -7.16 5.12
N PRO A 88 -1.51 -8.46 5.24
CA PRO A 88 -1.56 -9.14 6.53
C PRO A 88 -0.35 -8.73 7.37
N LEU A 89 -0.60 -8.12 8.53
CA LEU A 89 0.43 -7.69 9.48
C LEU A 89 0.47 -8.62 10.70
N LYS A 90 1.67 -8.90 11.19
CA LYS A 90 1.89 -9.59 12.46
C LYS A 90 1.59 -8.63 13.60
N GLU A 91 0.62 -8.99 14.44
CA GLU A 91 0.21 -8.21 15.63
C GLU A 91 -0.19 -6.75 15.31
N GLY A 92 -0.49 -6.46 14.03
CA GLY A 92 -0.73 -5.10 13.56
C GLY A 92 0.50 -4.18 13.60
N ARG A 93 1.71 -4.73 13.80
CA ARG A 93 2.91 -3.94 14.10
C ARG A 93 4.08 -4.17 13.15
N THR A 94 4.31 -5.42 12.72
CA THR A 94 5.45 -5.79 11.85
C THR A 94 5.05 -6.80 10.76
N LEU A 95 6.00 -7.16 9.90
CA LEU A 95 5.85 -8.17 8.87
C LEU A 95 5.91 -9.60 9.47
N HIS A 96 5.38 -10.59 8.77
CA HIS A 96 5.41 -12.00 9.15
C HIS A 96 6.73 -12.68 8.78
N HIS A 97 7.31 -12.33 7.64
CA HIS A 97 8.58 -12.88 7.17
C HIS A 97 9.33 -11.84 6.33
N ASP A 98 10.59 -12.14 6.02
CA ASP A 98 11.42 -11.30 5.17
C ASP A 98 11.00 -11.44 3.70
N ILE A 99 10.94 -10.33 2.97
CA ILE A 99 10.36 -10.29 1.62
C ILE A 99 11.20 -9.41 0.70
N GLU A 100 11.27 -9.83 -0.55
CA GLU A 100 11.82 -9.04 -1.64
C GLU A 100 10.73 -8.63 -2.65
N GLY A 101 10.66 -7.32 -2.89
CA GLY A 101 9.80 -6.70 -3.87
C GLY A 101 10.59 -6.21 -5.08
N ARG A 102 10.06 -6.40 -6.29
CA ARG A 102 10.72 -5.94 -7.52
C ARG A 102 9.71 -5.34 -8.49
N HIS A 103 10.03 -4.14 -8.97
CA HIS A 103 9.29 -3.53 -10.07
C HIS A 103 10.23 -2.78 -11.02
N GLY A 104 10.34 -3.26 -12.25
CA GLY A 104 11.30 -2.76 -13.22
C GLY A 104 12.73 -2.84 -12.69
N ALA A 105 13.39 -1.69 -12.58
CA ALA A 105 14.74 -1.54 -12.01
C ALA A 105 14.76 -1.30 -10.49
N GLY A 106 13.60 -1.12 -9.84
CA GLY A 106 13.52 -1.00 -8.38
C GLY A 106 13.50 -2.37 -7.73
N ARG A 107 14.44 -2.62 -6.81
CA ARG A 107 14.45 -3.79 -5.93
C ARG A 107 14.41 -3.30 -4.48
N VAL A 108 13.52 -3.86 -3.68
CA VAL A 108 13.36 -3.49 -2.28
C VAL A 108 13.41 -4.76 -1.45
N VAL A 109 14.29 -4.78 -0.47
CA VAL A 109 14.38 -5.85 0.53
C VAL A 109 13.74 -5.31 1.81
N MET A 110 12.82 -6.07 2.38
CA MET A 110 12.11 -5.76 3.61
C MET A 110 12.34 -6.91 4.58
N ARG A 111 12.74 -6.56 5.81
CA ARG A 111 12.95 -7.52 6.88
C ARG A 111 12.04 -7.21 8.05
N THR A 112 11.62 -8.30 8.69
CA THR A 112 10.96 -8.25 9.99
C THR A 112 11.91 -7.63 11.02
N ALA A 113 11.33 -6.90 11.97
CA ALA A 113 12.11 -6.20 12.99
C ALA A 113 11.50 -6.45 14.37
N PRO A 114 12.32 -6.57 15.42
CA PRO A 114 11.83 -6.69 16.79
C PRO A 114 11.18 -5.37 17.25
N THR A 115 10.36 -5.49 18.28
CA THR A 115 9.68 -4.38 18.94
C THR A 115 10.67 -3.31 19.36
N GLY A 116 10.44 -2.06 18.94
CA GLY A 116 11.23 -0.89 19.31
C GLY A 116 12.20 -0.41 18.24
N THR A 117 12.30 -1.12 17.10
CA THR A 117 13.18 -0.73 15.99
C THR A 117 12.70 0.52 15.25
N GLY A 118 11.39 0.73 15.16
CA GLY A 118 10.81 1.80 14.35
C GLY A 118 10.90 1.53 12.83
N ILE A 119 10.53 2.54 12.04
CA ILE A 119 10.52 2.46 10.56
C ILE A 119 11.87 2.91 9.98
N ILE A 120 12.74 1.95 9.71
CA ILE A 120 14.02 2.16 9.04
C ILE A 120 13.83 1.91 7.54
N ALA A 121 13.44 2.95 6.81
CA ALA A 121 13.21 2.88 5.37
C ALA A 121 13.57 4.19 4.66
N GLY A 122 13.91 4.09 3.37
CA GLY A 122 14.06 5.28 2.51
C GLY A 122 12.75 6.05 2.35
N GLY A 123 12.82 7.38 2.15
CA GLY A 123 11.67 8.28 2.23
C GLY A 123 10.38 7.81 1.52
N PRO A 124 10.42 7.42 0.23
CA PRO A 124 9.24 6.93 -0.46
C PRO A 124 8.65 5.63 0.10
N MET A 125 9.49 4.75 0.64
CA MET A 125 9.05 3.49 1.28
C MET A 125 8.52 3.76 2.69
N ARG A 126 9.16 4.66 3.44
CA ARG A 126 8.70 5.10 4.76
C ARG A 126 7.27 5.62 4.70
N ALA A 127 6.95 6.46 3.71
CA ALA A 127 5.58 6.93 3.49
C ALA A 127 4.58 5.78 3.29
N VAL A 128 4.98 4.68 2.66
CA VAL A 128 4.13 3.48 2.52
C VAL A 128 3.92 2.77 3.86
N PHE A 129 4.99 2.57 4.64
CA PHE A 129 4.90 1.89 5.93
C PHE A 129 4.13 2.70 6.98
N GLU A 130 4.33 4.02 7.02
CA GLU A 130 3.57 4.94 7.87
C GLU A 130 2.07 4.86 7.56
N MET A 131 1.68 4.95 6.28
CA MET A 131 0.27 4.89 5.88
C MET A 131 -0.34 3.49 6.05
N LEU A 132 0.49 2.44 5.99
CA LEU A 132 0.07 1.07 6.26
C LEU A 132 -0.20 0.83 7.75
N GLY A 133 0.47 1.57 8.64
CA GLY A 133 0.40 1.42 10.10
C GLY A 133 1.46 0.50 10.69
N VAL A 134 2.54 0.21 9.93
CA VAL A 134 3.66 -0.60 10.43
C VAL A 134 4.51 0.25 11.35
N GLN A 135 4.85 -0.30 12.53
CA GLN A 135 5.69 0.41 13.50
C GLN A 135 7.15 -0.02 13.38
N ASP A 136 7.42 -1.31 13.19
CA ASP A 136 8.80 -1.82 13.04
C ASP A 136 8.99 -2.52 11.71
N VAL A 137 9.94 -2.01 10.93
CA VAL A 137 10.40 -2.64 9.69
C VAL A 137 11.77 -2.10 9.31
N VAL A 138 12.63 -2.98 8.80
CA VAL A 138 13.89 -2.58 8.17
C VAL A 138 13.76 -2.81 6.68
N ALA A 139 13.85 -1.75 5.89
CA ALA A 139 13.70 -1.82 4.44
C ALA A 139 14.80 -1.05 3.72
N LYS A 140 15.40 -1.69 2.72
CA LYS A 140 16.44 -1.09 1.88
C LYS A 140 16.09 -1.23 0.41
N SER A 141 16.20 -0.12 -0.32
CA SER A 141 16.18 -0.14 -1.78
C SER A 141 17.57 -0.48 -2.30
N ILE A 142 17.64 -1.47 -3.18
CA ILE A 142 18.86 -1.92 -3.85
C ILE A 142 18.71 -1.59 -5.35
N GLY A 143 19.55 -0.67 -5.84
CA GLY A 143 19.51 -0.21 -7.24
C GLY A 143 18.78 1.13 -7.40
N SER A 144 17.66 1.15 -8.13
CA SER A 144 16.99 2.39 -8.55
C SER A 144 16.45 3.23 -7.37
N GLN A 145 16.81 4.51 -7.35
CA GLN A 145 16.32 5.51 -6.38
C GLN A 145 15.05 6.24 -6.85
N ASN A 146 14.45 5.86 -7.98
CA ASN A 146 13.22 6.50 -8.47
C ASN A 146 12.02 6.21 -7.54
N PRO A 147 11.38 7.24 -6.94
CA PRO A 147 10.25 7.07 -6.01
C PRO A 147 9.08 6.26 -6.57
N TYR A 148 8.78 6.42 -7.87
CA TYR A 148 7.68 5.69 -8.51
C TYR A 148 7.92 4.18 -8.53
N ASN A 149 9.15 3.76 -8.84
CA ASN A 149 9.50 2.35 -8.91
C ASN A 149 9.69 1.77 -7.51
N MET A 150 10.23 2.54 -6.57
CA MET A 150 10.38 2.10 -5.19
C MET A 150 9.01 1.79 -4.56
N ILE A 151 8.03 2.70 -4.64
CA ILE A 151 6.69 2.45 -4.08
C ILE A 151 6.05 1.21 -4.71
N ARG A 152 6.15 1.05 -6.03
CA ARG A 152 5.60 -0.13 -6.72
C ARG A 152 6.30 -1.42 -6.32
N ALA A 153 7.63 -1.39 -6.16
CA ALA A 153 8.39 -2.54 -5.70
C ALA A 153 8.04 -2.90 -4.26
N THR A 154 7.87 -1.90 -3.38
CA THR A 154 7.40 -2.11 -2.00
C THR A 154 6.02 -2.76 -1.98
N LEU A 155 5.07 -2.26 -2.78
CA LEU A 155 3.72 -2.85 -2.85
C LEU A 155 3.71 -4.26 -3.47
N ASP A 156 4.57 -4.53 -4.44
CA ASP A 156 4.77 -5.88 -4.98
C ASP A 156 5.28 -6.85 -3.90
N GLY A 157 6.24 -6.42 -3.08
CA GLY A 157 6.72 -7.21 -1.95
C GLY A 157 5.62 -7.42 -0.90
N LEU A 158 4.93 -6.36 -0.49
CA LEU A 158 3.83 -6.45 0.48
C LEU A 158 2.67 -7.33 -0.03
N GLY A 159 2.43 -7.39 -1.34
CA GLY A 159 1.44 -8.28 -1.94
C GLY A 159 1.81 -9.77 -1.86
N LYS A 160 3.10 -10.09 -1.67
CA LYS A 160 3.58 -11.48 -1.46
C LYS A 160 3.52 -11.89 0.01
N GLU A 161 3.23 -10.95 0.90
CA GLU A 161 3.15 -11.22 2.33
C GLU A 161 2.03 -12.22 2.64
N ALA A 162 2.37 -13.24 3.43
CA ALA A 162 1.49 -14.36 3.69
C ALA A 162 1.30 -14.54 5.20
N SER A 163 0.05 -14.50 5.65
CA SER A 163 -0.24 -14.81 7.04
C SER A 163 -0.05 -16.31 7.31
N PRO A 164 0.46 -16.71 8.49
CA PRO A 164 0.57 -18.13 8.85
C PRO A 164 -0.76 -18.88 8.70
N ARG A 165 -1.89 -18.20 8.94
CA ARG A 165 -3.23 -18.75 8.74
C ARG A 165 -3.53 -19.07 7.26
N SER A 166 -3.16 -18.17 6.35
CA SER A 166 -3.32 -18.40 4.91
C SER A 166 -2.43 -19.54 4.39
N VAL A 167 -1.21 -19.67 4.95
CA VAL A 167 -0.28 -20.75 4.61
C VAL A 167 -0.79 -22.09 5.15
N ALA A 168 -1.29 -22.11 6.39
CA ALA A 168 -1.92 -23.28 7.02
C ALA A 168 -3.07 -23.82 6.19
N GLN A 169 -3.97 -22.94 5.76
CA GLN A 169 -5.12 -23.29 4.94
C GLN A 169 -4.68 -23.85 3.58
N ARG A 170 -3.66 -23.24 2.94
CA ARG A 170 -3.13 -23.72 1.65
C ARG A 170 -2.46 -25.10 1.77
N ARG A 171 -1.79 -25.37 2.89
CA ARG A 171 -1.04 -26.61 3.13
C ARG A 171 -1.85 -27.71 3.84
N GLY A 172 -3.07 -27.43 4.27
CA GLY A 172 -3.91 -28.38 5.03
C GLY A 172 -3.35 -28.75 6.41
N LYS A 173 -2.49 -27.91 7.00
CA LYS A 173 -1.85 -28.14 8.31
C LYS A 173 -2.44 -27.22 9.37
N LYS A 174 -2.27 -27.56 10.66
CA LYS A 174 -2.66 -26.64 11.73
C LYS A 174 -1.66 -25.48 11.80
N VAL A 175 -2.14 -24.32 12.26
CA VAL A 175 -1.30 -23.11 12.40
C VAL A 175 -0.13 -23.35 13.37
N ALA A 176 -0.34 -24.18 14.40
CA ALA A 176 0.66 -24.56 15.39
C ALA A 176 1.86 -25.33 14.77
N ASP A 177 1.66 -26.04 13.66
CA ASP A 177 2.71 -26.82 13.00
C ASP A 177 3.56 -25.97 12.05
N ILE A 178 3.18 -24.71 11.82
CA ILE A 178 3.81 -23.79 10.86
C ILE A 178 4.61 -22.71 11.58
N LEU A 179 4.18 -22.31 12.77
CA LEU A 179 4.98 -21.43 13.62
C LEU A 179 6.15 -22.25 14.20
N PRO A 180 7.37 -21.71 14.21
CA PRO A 180 8.47 -22.37 14.92
C PRO A 180 8.07 -22.56 16.37
N LYS A 181 8.25 -23.78 16.89
CA LYS A 181 8.10 -24.04 18.33
C LYS A 181 9.08 -23.12 19.06
N ARG A 182 8.63 -22.55 20.18
CA ARG A 182 9.39 -21.55 20.96
C ARG A 182 10.74 -22.06 21.49
N ASP A 183 11.07 -23.33 21.27
CA ASP A 183 12.29 -23.98 21.76
C ASP A 183 13.54 -23.74 20.87
N ASP A 184 13.38 -23.24 19.63
CA ASP A 184 14.50 -22.94 18.69
C ASP A 184 14.75 -21.43 18.50
N ALA A 185 14.48 -20.59 19.51
CA ALA A 185 14.97 -19.21 19.48
C ALA A 185 16.47 -19.21 19.83
N PRO A 186 17.37 -18.67 18.99
CA PRO A 186 18.74 -18.45 19.42
C PRO A 186 18.69 -17.46 20.60
N VAL A 187 19.10 -17.94 21.77
CA VAL A 187 19.27 -17.14 22.97
C VAL A 187 20.18 -15.97 22.57
N SER A 188 19.65 -14.75 22.61
CA SER A 188 20.49 -13.56 22.48
C SER A 188 21.37 -13.49 23.72
N GLU A 189 22.60 -13.95 23.61
CA GLU A 189 23.63 -13.74 24.63
C GLU A 189 23.83 -12.23 24.79
N GLU A 190 23.45 -11.71 25.95
CA GLU A 190 23.83 -10.39 26.43
C GLU A 190 25.32 -10.43 26.82
N ALA A 191 26.10 -9.50 26.27
CA ALA A 191 27.46 -9.17 26.69
C ALA A 191 27.59 -7.65 26.83
#